data_AF-A0A965TYQ4-F1
#
_entry.id   AF-A0A965TYQ4-F1
#
_cell.length_a   1.000
_cell.length_b   1.000
_cell.length_c   1.000
_cell.angle_alpha   90.00
_cell.angle_beta   90.00
_cell.angle_gamma   90.00
#
_symmetry.space_group_name_H-M   'P 1'
#
loop_
_entity.id
_entity.type
_entity.pdbx_description
1 polymer ?
#
loop_
_entity_poly.entity_id
_entity_poly.type
_entity_poly.pdbx_seq_one_letter_code
_entity_poly.pdbx_strand_id
1 'polypeptide(L)'
;MLKTLLKARFGAITASMFRTMDRRGKKSRGTKILFALLFVYLAVVLTLSMGMVLWSIGQSLVAANLGWLFLAVSGLMAVSFCFIGTVFLAQSQIYQARDNELLLSLPVKPSVIVASRLLAMLGLNYIYTAVIMLPAGVIYAKLAQPEWSFYLVFALGFLLLPLLSLTLTCILGYVLGVVTNRMRYKTLLSSIGMVLFFLVYMYLYMNLTRYAAQLIQNGAAIGAAVRRALPPFYAFGEAAATGNAWAAAQLVLWCVVPFALVAWLLMRSFRRIATSKRGAARIVYKARALRTSSAYGALVRKELGRFFGTPAYAFNSGFGGVLLLVLAGYTAFKGPGLIATLGAAYGVGEMGGMLVPVLAVMVAFLCAMTCTTAPSISLEGPYLWILKANPVPVWTVFWAKITLNLIIGLVPALVAL
;
A
#
# COMPACT_ATOMS: atom_id res chain seq x y z
N MET A 1 11.85 -28.13 4.41
CA MET A 1 11.36 -27.48 3.16
C MET A 1 10.72 -26.11 3.41
N LEU A 2 9.67 -25.99 4.24
CA LEU A 2 9.01 -24.70 4.52
C LEU A 2 9.97 -23.66 5.14
N LYS A 3 10.77 -24.05 6.14
CA LYS A 3 11.81 -23.19 6.75
C LYS A 3 12.82 -22.69 5.71
N THR A 4 13.21 -23.54 4.76
CA THR A 4 14.17 -23.22 3.70
C THR A 4 13.56 -22.21 2.70
N LEU A 5 12.30 -22.39 2.32
CA LEU A 5 11.57 -21.46 1.46
C LEU A 5 11.32 -20.11 2.15
N LEU A 6 11.00 -20.11 3.44
CA LEU A 6 10.86 -18.87 4.21
C LEU A 6 12.18 -18.11 4.28
N LYS A 7 13.28 -18.79 4.61
CA LYS A 7 14.62 -18.17 4.63
C LYS A 7 14.98 -17.60 3.27
N ALA A 8 14.66 -18.31 2.18
CA ALA A 8 14.86 -17.81 0.83
C ALA A 8 13.98 -16.60 0.50
N ARG A 9 12.71 -16.55 0.95
CA ARG A 9 11.79 -15.42 0.71
C ARG A 9 12.14 -14.18 1.51
N PHE A 10 12.40 -14.31 2.81
CA PHE A 10 12.92 -13.20 3.61
C PHE A 10 14.30 -12.76 3.12
N GLY A 11 15.15 -13.71 2.72
CA GLY A 11 16.42 -13.44 2.04
C GLY A 11 16.24 -12.66 0.74
N ALA A 12 15.24 -12.97 -0.08
CA ALA A 12 14.93 -12.25 -1.31
C ALA A 12 14.36 -10.85 -1.05
N ILE A 13 13.49 -10.69 -0.05
CA ILE A 13 12.94 -9.38 0.35
C ILE A 13 14.06 -8.48 0.88
N THR A 14 14.87 -8.97 1.83
CA THR A 14 16.03 -8.24 2.34
C THR A 14 17.06 -7.97 1.24
N ALA A 15 17.37 -8.96 0.41
CA ALA A 15 18.25 -8.75 -0.73
C ALA A 15 17.67 -7.75 -1.73
N SER A 16 16.35 -7.64 -1.91
CA SER A 16 15.74 -6.61 -2.77
C SER A 16 15.85 -5.21 -2.17
N MET A 17 15.80 -5.07 -0.84
CA MET A 17 16.01 -3.80 -0.14
C MET A 17 17.49 -3.37 -0.17
N PHE A 18 18.43 -4.33 -0.16
CA PHE A 18 19.86 -4.05 -0.14
C PHE A 18 20.59 -4.24 -1.48
N ARG A 19 19.94 -4.80 -2.51
CA ARG A 19 20.47 -4.90 -3.88
C ARG A 19 20.40 -3.54 -4.54
N THR A 20 21.49 -2.81 -4.37
CA THR A 20 21.93 -1.88 -5.40
C THR A 20 22.72 -2.69 -6.43
N MET A 21 22.65 -2.29 -7.70
CA MET A 21 23.26 -2.90 -8.87
C MET A 21 24.79 -2.79 -8.85
N ASP A 22 25.44 -3.33 -7.83
CA ASP A 22 26.89 -3.43 -7.83
C ASP A 22 27.30 -4.90 -7.91
N ARG A 23 27.69 -5.29 -9.12
CA ARG A 23 28.20 -6.64 -9.40
C ARG A 23 29.62 -6.83 -8.84
N ARG A 24 30.26 -5.84 -8.19
CA ARG A 24 31.68 -5.96 -7.80
C ARG A 24 32.12 -5.46 -6.41
N GLY A 25 31.25 -4.98 -5.52
CA GLY A 25 31.68 -4.50 -4.19
C GLY A 25 30.87 -5.03 -3.01
N LYS A 26 31.51 -5.62 -1.99
CA LYS A 26 30.90 -5.75 -0.67
C LYS A 26 30.63 -4.32 -0.17
N LYS A 27 29.36 -3.96 0.09
CA LYS A 27 29.02 -2.64 0.67
C LYS A 27 29.90 -2.35 1.89
N SER A 28 30.46 -1.14 1.93
CA SER A 28 31.15 -0.63 3.12
C SER A 28 30.24 -0.78 4.34
N ARG A 29 30.84 -1.15 5.49
CA ARG A 29 30.11 -1.26 6.77
C ARG A 29 29.33 0.03 7.06
N GLY A 30 29.90 1.19 6.71
CA GLY A 30 29.24 2.50 6.87
C GLY A 30 27.93 2.65 6.10
N THR A 31 27.89 2.22 4.83
CA THR A 31 26.65 2.29 4.02
C THR A 31 25.54 1.41 4.59
N LYS A 32 25.87 0.24 5.14
CA LYS A 32 24.88 -0.64 5.79
C LYS A 32 24.32 0.00 7.07
N ILE A 33 25.18 0.61 7.88
CA ILE A 33 24.78 1.34 9.09
C ILE A 33 23.89 2.53 8.71
N LEU A 34 24.24 3.29 7.67
CA LEU A 34 23.43 4.42 7.19
C LEU A 34 22.03 3.97 6.75
N PHE A 35 21.93 2.89 5.95
CA PHE A 35 20.62 2.35 5.57
C PHE A 35 19.83 1.87 6.78
N ALA A 36 20.47 1.20 7.74
CA ALA A 36 19.81 0.76 8.97
C ALA A 36 19.27 1.95 9.78
N LEU A 37 20.07 2.99 9.97
CA LEU A 37 19.66 4.23 10.64
C LEU A 37 18.50 4.91 9.91
N LEU A 38 18.54 4.98 8.58
CA LEU A 38 17.44 5.54 7.78
C LEU A 38 16.13 4.76 7.97
N PHE A 39 16.19 3.41 7.97
CA PHE A 39 15.02 2.57 8.22
C PHE A 39 14.46 2.75 9.64
N VAL A 40 15.33 2.85 10.64
CA VAL A 40 14.92 3.12 12.03
C VAL A 40 14.28 4.51 12.14
N TYR A 41 14.91 5.53 11.56
CA TYR A 41 14.36 6.89 11.52
C TYR A 41 12.97 6.92 10.87
N LEU A 42 12.82 6.28 9.71
CA LEU A 42 11.52 6.20 9.01
C LEU A 42 10.47 5.48 9.88
N ALA A 43 10.83 4.36 10.51
CA ALA A 43 9.92 3.63 11.38
C ALA A 43 9.47 4.48 12.59
N VAL A 44 10.40 5.22 13.21
CA VAL A 44 10.11 6.11 14.34
C VAL A 44 9.20 7.26 13.91
N VAL A 45 9.52 7.95 12.82
CA VAL A 45 8.71 9.09 12.32
C VAL A 45 7.31 8.64 11.94
N LEU A 46 7.17 7.50 11.25
CA LEU A 46 5.85 6.95 10.90
C LEU A 46 5.05 6.56 12.15
N THR A 47 5.69 5.91 13.13
CA THR A 47 5.00 5.50 14.37
C THR A 47 4.58 6.70 15.21
N LEU A 48 5.44 7.73 15.32
CA LEU A 48 5.13 8.95 16.07
C LEU A 48 4.05 9.79 15.39
N SER A 49 4.11 9.95 14.06
CA SER A 49 3.07 10.67 13.30
C SER A 49 1.70 10.00 13.42
N MET A 50 1.64 8.66 13.30
CA MET A 50 0.40 7.92 13.56
C MET A 50 -0.04 8.07 15.03
N GLY A 51 0.91 8.08 15.96
CA GLY A 51 0.65 8.32 17.38
C GLY A 51 0.01 9.68 17.66
N MET A 52 0.45 10.76 17.00
CA MET A 52 -0.16 12.09 17.15
C MET A 52 -1.62 12.10 16.68
N VAL A 53 -1.93 11.46 15.56
CA VAL A 53 -3.31 11.33 15.05
C VAL A 53 -4.17 10.53 16.03
N LEU A 54 -3.66 9.39 16.51
CA LEU A 54 -4.34 8.54 17.48
C LEU A 54 -4.53 9.24 18.83
N TRP A 55 -3.60 10.10 19.24
CA TRP A 55 -3.71 10.87 20.48
C TRP A 55 -4.91 11.84 20.41
N SER A 56 -5.03 12.60 19.32
CA SER A 56 -6.16 13.53 19.12
C SER A 56 -7.52 12.82 19.14
N ILE A 57 -7.62 11.67 18.46
CA ILE A 57 -8.84 10.86 18.43
C ILE A 57 -9.10 10.21 19.81
N GLY A 58 -8.06 9.67 20.43
CA GLY A 58 -8.12 8.97 21.71
C GLY A 58 -8.59 9.88 22.84
N GLN A 59 -8.08 11.12 22.92
CA GLN A 59 -8.55 12.09 23.91
C GLN A 59 -10.06 12.33 23.80
N SER A 60 -10.58 12.51 22.59
CA SER A 60 -12.00 12.80 22.36
C SER A 60 -12.89 11.59 22.69
N LEU A 61 -12.49 10.38 22.27
CA LEU A 61 -13.31 9.18 22.44
C LEU A 61 -13.24 8.60 23.85
N VAL A 62 -12.07 8.59 24.49
CA VAL A 62 -11.92 8.08 25.86
C VAL A 62 -12.62 9.00 26.85
N ALA A 63 -12.53 10.33 26.67
CA ALA A 63 -13.28 11.29 27.49
C ALA A 63 -14.80 11.11 27.36
N ALA A 64 -15.28 10.65 26.20
CA ALA A 64 -16.70 10.34 25.95
C ALA A 64 -17.13 8.94 26.42
N ASN A 65 -16.31 8.20 27.19
CA ASN A 65 -16.53 6.80 27.58
C ASN A 65 -16.68 5.81 26.41
N LEU A 66 -16.14 6.16 25.23
CA LEU A 66 -16.14 5.33 24.02
C LEU A 66 -14.75 4.72 23.76
N GLY A 67 -14.08 4.26 24.82
CA GLY A 67 -12.74 3.66 24.73
C GLY A 67 -12.68 2.41 23.83
N TRP A 68 -13.73 1.60 23.83
CA TRP A 68 -13.86 0.44 22.94
C TRP A 68 -13.82 0.86 21.45
N LEU A 69 -14.37 2.03 21.12
CA LEU A 69 -14.47 2.53 19.75
C LEU A 69 -13.13 3.08 19.27
N PHE A 70 -12.35 3.69 20.16
CA PHE A 70 -10.96 4.05 19.87
C PHE A 70 -10.13 2.82 19.46
N LEU A 71 -10.29 1.71 20.19
CA LEU A 71 -9.61 0.45 19.88
C LEU A 71 -10.14 -0.17 18.57
N ALA A 72 -11.45 -0.14 18.33
CA ALA A 72 -12.03 -0.60 17.07
C ALA A 72 -11.51 0.20 15.85
N VAL A 73 -11.47 1.53 15.95
CA VAL A 73 -10.98 2.42 14.88
C VAL A 73 -9.49 2.24 14.65
N SER A 74 -8.68 2.13 15.70
CA SER A 74 -7.23 1.86 15.55
C SER A 74 -6.97 0.49 14.91
N GLY A 75 -7.75 -0.54 15.26
CA GLY A 75 -7.72 -1.84 14.59
C GLY A 75 -8.08 -1.75 13.10
N LEU A 76 -9.12 -0.98 12.76
CA LEU A 76 -9.52 -0.73 11.36
C LEU A 76 -8.44 0.00 10.57
N MET A 77 -7.82 1.02 11.16
CA MET A 77 -6.68 1.73 10.56
C MET A 77 -5.51 0.78 10.33
N ALA A 78 -5.18 -0.08 11.30
CA ALA A 78 -4.11 -1.07 11.16
C ALA A 78 -4.37 -2.05 10.02
N VAL A 79 -5.57 -2.63 9.93
CA VAL A 79 -5.94 -3.54 8.83
C VAL A 79 -5.91 -2.84 7.48
N SER A 80 -6.39 -1.60 7.41
CA SER A 80 -6.40 -0.80 6.18
C SER A 80 -4.99 -0.48 5.69
N PHE A 81 -4.10 -0.06 6.59
CA PHE A 81 -2.70 0.22 6.28
C PHE A 81 -1.96 -1.04 5.82
N CYS A 82 -2.17 -2.17 6.50
CA CYS A 82 -1.64 -3.47 6.09
C CYS A 82 -2.13 -3.88 4.71
N PHE A 83 -3.43 -3.68 4.44
CA PHE A 83 -4.06 -4.04 3.18
C PHE A 83 -3.46 -3.24 2.03
N ILE A 84 -3.33 -1.91 2.18
CA ILE A 84 -2.68 -1.03 1.20
C ILE A 84 -1.23 -1.46 0.97
N GLY A 85 -0.48 -1.75 2.03
CA GLY A 85 0.91 -2.17 1.93
C GLY A 85 1.12 -3.52 1.23
N THR A 86 0.16 -4.45 1.32
CA THR A 86 0.32 -5.82 0.80
C THR A 86 -0.43 -6.15 -0.49
N VAL A 87 -1.48 -5.41 -0.85
CA VAL A 87 -2.33 -5.75 -2.01
C VAL A 87 -1.52 -5.86 -3.31
N PHE A 88 -0.52 -4.99 -3.48
CA PHE A 88 0.37 -4.97 -4.64
C PHE A 88 1.37 -6.13 -4.65
N LEU A 89 1.86 -6.50 -3.46
CA LEU A 89 2.78 -7.62 -3.30
C LEU A 89 2.05 -8.95 -3.52
N ALA A 90 0.78 -9.05 -3.16
CA ALA A 90 -0.03 -10.24 -3.34
C ALA A 90 -0.15 -10.69 -4.80
N GLN A 91 -0.45 -9.75 -5.70
CA GLN A 91 -0.55 -10.05 -7.12
C GLN A 91 0.77 -10.61 -7.69
N SER A 92 1.88 -9.94 -7.38
CA SER A 92 3.21 -10.27 -7.93
C SER A 92 3.83 -11.52 -7.30
N GLN A 93 3.58 -11.78 -6.02
CA GLN A 93 4.20 -12.89 -5.28
C GLN A 93 3.34 -14.15 -5.25
N ILE A 94 2.00 -14.06 -5.25
CA ILE A 94 1.13 -15.25 -5.18
C ILE A 94 0.75 -15.73 -6.58
N TYR A 95 0.31 -14.83 -7.47
CA TYR A 95 -0.32 -15.20 -8.74
C TYR A 95 0.60 -15.11 -9.95
N GLN A 96 1.48 -14.09 -10.02
CA GLN A 96 2.39 -13.87 -11.17
C GLN A 96 3.87 -14.05 -10.82
N ALA A 97 4.19 -14.87 -9.82
CA ALA A 97 5.57 -15.09 -9.44
C ALA A 97 6.36 -15.73 -10.57
N ARG A 98 7.42 -15.05 -11.02
CA ARG A 98 8.33 -15.52 -12.09
C ARG A 98 8.94 -16.89 -11.80
N ASP A 99 9.03 -17.25 -10.51
CA ASP A 99 9.60 -18.51 -10.05
C ASP A 99 8.58 -19.66 -10.03
N ASN A 100 7.31 -19.44 -10.41
CA ASN A 100 6.28 -20.49 -10.35
C ASN A 100 6.68 -21.72 -11.18
N GLU A 101 7.24 -21.52 -12.37
CA GLU A 101 7.65 -22.62 -13.26
C GLU A 101 8.82 -23.42 -12.68
N LEU A 102 9.79 -22.74 -12.08
CA LEU A 102 10.94 -23.38 -11.42
C LEU A 102 10.53 -24.10 -10.13
N LEU A 103 9.63 -23.52 -9.33
CA LEU A 103 9.17 -24.14 -8.09
C LEU A 103 8.23 -25.33 -8.33
N LEU A 104 7.55 -25.37 -9.48
CA LEU A 104 6.74 -26.49 -9.92
C LEU A 104 7.56 -27.65 -10.49
N SER A 105 8.78 -27.40 -10.98
CA SER A 105 9.69 -28.48 -11.44
C SER A 105 10.47 -29.14 -10.30
N LEU A 106 10.52 -28.50 -9.13
CA LEU A 106 11.11 -29.08 -7.92
C LEU A 106 10.10 -30.01 -7.21
N PRO A 107 10.56 -31.05 -6.50
CA PRO A 107 9.70 -31.98 -5.75
C PRO A 107 9.15 -31.34 -4.45
N VAL A 108 8.42 -30.22 -4.58
CA VAL A 108 7.84 -29.45 -3.46
C VAL A 108 6.33 -29.45 -3.58
N LYS A 109 5.64 -29.79 -2.48
CA LYS A 109 4.18 -29.78 -2.43
C LYS A 109 3.64 -28.34 -2.66
N PRO A 110 2.66 -28.12 -3.55
CA PRO A 110 2.06 -26.81 -3.82
C PRO A 110 1.55 -26.07 -2.57
N SER A 111 1.02 -26.80 -1.60
CA SER A 111 0.55 -26.23 -0.33
C SER A 111 1.68 -25.55 0.47
N VAL A 112 2.89 -26.12 0.43
CA VAL A 112 4.07 -25.58 1.12
C VAL A 112 4.55 -24.28 0.45
N ILE A 113 4.41 -24.18 -0.88
CA ILE A 113 4.73 -22.97 -1.63
C ILE A 113 3.78 -21.83 -1.24
N VAL A 114 2.46 -22.10 -1.27
CA VAL A 114 1.44 -21.12 -0.88
C VAL A 114 1.62 -20.69 0.58
N ALA A 115 1.79 -21.65 1.50
CA ALA A 115 2.03 -21.36 2.91
C ALA A 115 3.26 -20.47 3.12
N SER A 116 4.37 -20.74 2.44
CA SER A 116 5.58 -19.91 2.54
C SER A 116 5.35 -18.46 2.08
N ARG A 117 4.49 -18.26 1.08
CA ARG A 117 4.14 -16.92 0.56
C ARG A 117 3.20 -16.19 1.50
N LEU A 118 2.17 -16.86 1.99
CA LEU A 118 1.23 -16.30 2.96
C LEU A 118 1.96 -15.88 4.25
N LEU A 119 2.87 -16.73 4.75
CA LEU A 119 3.68 -16.41 5.93
C LEU A 119 4.65 -15.24 5.70
N ALA A 120 5.26 -15.13 4.52
CA ALA A 120 6.11 -13.99 4.19
C ALA A 120 5.31 -12.67 4.15
N MET A 121 4.09 -12.70 3.61
CA MET A 121 3.18 -11.54 3.61
C MET A 121 2.67 -11.20 4.99
N LEU A 122 2.37 -12.23 5.79
CA LEU A 122 1.96 -12.05 7.18
C LEU A 122 3.07 -11.36 7.99
N GLY A 123 4.33 -11.75 7.79
CA GLY A 123 5.48 -11.09 8.42
C GLY A 123 5.57 -9.60 8.08
N LEU A 124 5.29 -9.24 6.82
CA LEU A 124 5.24 -7.83 6.40
C LEU A 124 4.03 -7.09 7.01
N ASN A 125 2.86 -7.74 7.08
CA ASN A 125 1.67 -7.17 7.75
C ASN A 125 1.92 -6.91 9.24
N TYR A 126 2.68 -7.76 9.94
CA TYR A 126 3.02 -7.49 11.34
C TYR A 126 3.86 -6.22 11.51
N ILE A 127 4.78 -5.93 10.59
CA ILE A 127 5.54 -4.68 10.59
C ILE A 127 4.60 -3.49 10.43
N TYR A 128 3.67 -3.55 9.47
CA TYR A 128 2.68 -2.48 9.24
C TYR A 128 1.70 -2.32 10.40
N THR A 129 1.31 -3.42 11.04
CA THR A 129 0.43 -3.41 12.21
C THR A 129 1.13 -2.76 13.40
N ALA A 130 2.42 -3.02 13.60
CA ALA A 130 3.22 -2.42 14.68
C ALA A 130 3.25 -0.89 14.61
N VAL A 131 3.33 -0.32 13.41
CA VAL A 131 3.35 1.15 13.21
C VAL A 131 2.09 1.83 13.77
N ILE A 132 0.95 1.14 13.78
CA ILE A 132 -0.34 1.73 14.21
C ILE A 132 -0.79 1.19 15.56
N MET A 133 -0.74 -0.12 15.78
CA MET A 133 -1.22 -0.70 17.03
C MET A 133 -0.32 -0.33 18.21
N LEU A 134 1.02 -0.40 18.10
CA LEU A 134 1.88 -0.07 19.24
C LEU A 134 1.59 1.33 19.84
N PRO A 135 1.54 2.42 19.04
CA PRO A 135 1.16 3.71 19.60
C PRO A 135 -0.29 3.72 20.10
N ALA A 136 -1.24 3.05 19.42
CA ALA A 136 -2.63 2.97 19.90
C ALA A 136 -2.73 2.34 21.30
N GLY A 137 -2.00 1.25 21.54
CA GLY A 137 -1.98 0.56 22.83
C GLY A 137 -1.37 1.43 23.94
N VAL A 138 -0.25 2.11 23.66
CA VAL A 138 0.38 3.05 24.61
C VAL A 138 -0.54 4.21 24.94
N ILE A 139 -1.20 4.78 23.94
CA ILE A 139 -2.11 5.92 24.11
C ILE A 139 -3.34 5.49 24.92
N TYR A 140 -3.94 4.35 24.60
CA TYR A 140 -5.08 3.83 25.37
C TYR A 140 -4.70 3.55 26.82
N ALA A 141 -3.53 2.93 27.05
CA ALA A 141 -3.04 2.65 28.40
C ALA A 141 -2.86 3.94 29.22
N LYS A 142 -2.34 5.02 28.60
CA LYS A 142 -2.18 6.31 29.26
C LYS A 142 -3.51 7.00 29.58
N LEU A 143 -4.46 6.96 28.65
CA LEU A 143 -5.73 7.70 28.77
C LEU A 143 -6.77 6.98 29.63
N ALA A 144 -6.90 5.66 29.49
CA ALA A 144 -7.97 4.88 30.10
C ALA A 144 -7.52 4.10 31.35
N GLN A 145 -6.21 3.95 31.59
CA GLN A 145 -5.64 3.16 32.69
C GLN A 145 -6.31 1.76 32.84
N PRO A 146 -6.28 0.93 31.79
CA PRO A 146 -7.06 -0.31 31.74
C PRO A 146 -6.46 -1.42 32.63
N GLU A 147 -7.28 -2.42 32.93
CA GLU A 147 -6.87 -3.62 33.66
C GLU A 147 -5.88 -4.50 32.87
N TRP A 148 -5.27 -5.48 33.55
CA TRP A 148 -4.30 -6.39 32.93
C TRP A 148 -4.88 -7.21 31.75
N SER A 149 -6.20 -7.47 31.77
CA SER A 149 -6.93 -8.16 30.71
C SER A 149 -6.78 -7.48 29.34
N PHE A 150 -6.67 -6.15 29.32
CA PHE A 150 -6.46 -5.37 28.10
C PHE A 150 -5.19 -5.82 27.36
N TYR A 151 -4.05 -5.99 28.04
CA TYR A 151 -2.79 -6.32 27.38
C TYR A 151 -2.83 -7.68 26.69
N LEU A 152 -3.54 -8.65 27.27
CA LEU A 152 -3.74 -9.98 26.68
C LEU A 152 -4.59 -9.89 25.41
N VAL A 153 -5.73 -9.20 25.48
CA VAL A 153 -6.62 -9.04 24.32
C VAL A 153 -5.97 -8.18 23.23
N PHE A 154 -5.22 -7.16 23.63
CA PHE A 154 -4.45 -6.32 22.72
C PHE A 154 -3.39 -7.12 21.97
N ALA A 155 -2.63 -7.97 22.67
CA ALA A 155 -1.68 -8.89 22.05
C ALA A 155 -2.38 -9.89 21.10
N LEU A 156 -3.55 -10.41 21.47
CA LEU A 156 -4.36 -11.23 20.58
C LEU A 156 -4.81 -10.46 19.33
N GLY A 157 -5.30 -9.23 19.48
CA GLY A 157 -5.67 -8.37 18.36
C GLY A 157 -4.49 -8.07 17.44
N PHE A 158 -3.32 -7.78 18.01
CA PHE A 158 -2.07 -7.59 17.26
C PHE A 158 -1.70 -8.79 16.40
N LEU A 159 -1.92 -10.01 16.91
CA LEU A 159 -1.65 -11.25 16.20
C LEU A 159 -2.69 -11.59 15.13
N LEU A 160 -3.97 -11.28 15.39
CA LEU A 160 -5.12 -11.76 14.61
C LEU A 160 -5.60 -10.77 13.53
N LEU A 161 -5.65 -9.47 13.81
CA LEU A 161 -6.09 -8.46 12.84
C LEU A 161 -5.33 -8.50 11.50
N PRO A 162 -4.00 -8.75 11.47
CA PRO A 162 -3.24 -8.91 10.22
C PRO A 162 -3.78 -10.02 9.29
N LEU A 163 -4.44 -11.04 9.85
CA LEU A 163 -5.04 -12.13 9.08
C LEU A 163 -6.23 -11.63 8.24
N LEU A 164 -7.00 -10.66 8.75
CA LEU A 164 -8.09 -10.03 7.99
C LEU A 164 -7.55 -9.29 6.77
N SER A 165 -6.51 -8.48 6.96
CA SER A 165 -5.82 -7.79 5.88
C SER A 165 -5.32 -8.78 4.82
N LEU A 166 -4.67 -9.86 5.25
CA LEU A 166 -4.16 -10.89 4.35
C LEU A 166 -5.28 -11.60 3.58
N THR A 167 -6.42 -11.85 4.24
CA THR A 167 -7.63 -12.44 3.63
C THR A 167 -8.17 -11.54 2.52
N LEU A 168 -8.39 -10.25 2.82
CA LEU A 168 -8.84 -9.26 1.84
C LEU A 168 -7.87 -9.14 0.66
N THR A 169 -6.58 -9.05 0.97
CA THR A 169 -5.48 -8.98 -0.01
C THR A 169 -5.47 -10.21 -0.92
N CYS A 170 -5.70 -11.41 -0.39
CA CYS A 170 -5.76 -12.64 -1.16
C CYS A 170 -6.99 -12.71 -2.07
N ILE A 171 -8.17 -12.34 -1.55
CA ILE A 171 -9.43 -12.31 -2.31
C ILE A 171 -9.31 -11.30 -3.46
N LEU A 172 -8.89 -10.06 -3.17
CA LEU A 172 -8.75 -9.04 -4.19
C LEU A 172 -7.63 -9.38 -5.17
N GLY A 173 -6.52 -9.95 -4.70
CA GLY A 173 -5.47 -10.48 -5.58
C GLY A 173 -6.00 -11.57 -6.53
N TYR A 174 -6.89 -12.45 -6.05
CA TYR A 174 -7.55 -13.46 -6.87
C TYR A 174 -8.49 -12.84 -7.91
N VAL A 175 -9.40 -11.96 -7.47
CA VAL A 175 -10.38 -11.28 -8.33
C VAL A 175 -9.65 -10.48 -9.41
N LEU A 176 -8.66 -9.67 -9.01
CA LEU A 176 -7.81 -8.95 -9.95
C LEU A 176 -7.14 -9.94 -10.90
N GLY A 177 -6.55 -11.03 -10.43
CA GLY A 177 -5.94 -12.07 -11.26
C GLY A 177 -6.89 -12.66 -12.32
N VAL A 178 -8.14 -12.92 -11.96
CA VAL A 178 -9.16 -13.47 -12.89
C VAL A 178 -9.62 -12.44 -13.91
N VAL A 179 -9.93 -11.22 -13.46
CA VAL A 179 -10.39 -10.10 -14.31
C VAL A 179 -9.28 -9.70 -15.28
N THR A 180 -8.06 -9.54 -14.78
CA THR A 180 -6.88 -9.15 -15.56
C THR A 180 -6.52 -10.19 -16.62
N ASN A 181 -6.74 -11.49 -16.38
CA ASN A 181 -6.43 -12.52 -17.37
C ASN A 181 -7.34 -12.50 -18.61
N ARG A 182 -8.49 -11.81 -18.58
CA ARG A 182 -9.42 -11.72 -19.72
C ARG A 182 -9.28 -10.43 -20.53
N MET A 183 -8.41 -9.50 -20.12
CA MET A 183 -8.39 -8.15 -20.69
C MET A 183 -7.07 -7.81 -21.39
N ARG A 184 -7.17 -7.03 -22.47
CA ARG A 184 -6.05 -6.60 -23.31
C ARG A 184 -5.08 -5.64 -22.61
N TYR A 185 -5.58 -4.86 -21.64
CA TYR A 185 -4.81 -3.86 -20.86
C TYR A 185 -4.81 -4.18 -19.36
N LYS A 186 -4.58 -5.45 -19.05
CA LYS A 186 -4.65 -6.02 -17.72
C LYS A 186 -3.93 -5.24 -16.62
N THR A 187 -2.77 -4.69 -16.93
CA THR A 187 -1.94 -3.95 -15.98
C THR A 187 -2.41 -2.51 -15.80
N LEU A 188 -2.84 -1.83 -16.87
CA LEU A 188 -3.41 -0.49 -16.76
C LEU A 188 -4.64 -0.46 -15.85
N LEU A 189 -5.54 -1.43 -15.98
CA LEU A 189 -6.74 -1.49 -15.14
C LEU A 189 -6.40 -1.73 -13.67
N SER A 190 -5.40 -2.59 -13.42
CA SER A 190 -4.88 -2.80 -12.06
C SER A 190 -4.36 -1.49 -11.47
N SER A 191 -3.59 -0.70 -12.23
CA SER A 191 -3.08 0.61 -11.81
C SER A 191 -4.20 1.60 -11.49
N ILE A 192 -5.23 1.69 -12.34
CA ILE A 192 -6.39 2.58 -12.13
C ILE A 192 -7.16 2.17 -10.87
N GLY A 193 -7.42 0.87 -10.70
CA GLY A 193 -8.09 0.36 -9.50
C GLY A 193 -7.32 0.67 -8.22
N MET A 194 -5.98 0.67 -8.27
CA MET A 194 -5.12 1.02 -7.14
C MET A 194 -5.22 2.50 -6.77
N VAL A 195 -5.19 3.39 -7.77
CA VAL A 195 -5.40 4.82 -7.56
C VAL A 195 -6.79 5.09 -7.00
N LEU A 196 -7.83 4.49 -7.58
CA LEU A 196 -9.22 4.65 -7.13
C LEU A 196 -9.39 4.18 -5.67
N PHE A 197 -8.87 3.01 -5.33
CA PHE A 197 -8.94 2.47 -3.98
C PHE A 197 -8.25 3.41 -2.96
N PHE A 198 -7.08 3.94 -3.31
CA PHE A 198 -6.38 4.90 -2.46
C PHE A 198 -7.17 6.21 -2.30
N LEU A 199 -7.78 6.74 -3.38
CA LEU A 199 -8.60 7.94 -3.30
C LEU A 199 -9.82 7.74 -2.40
N VAL A 200 -10.47 6.57 -2.46
CA VAL A 200 -11.54 6.19 -1.53
C VAL A 200 -11.03 6.13 -0.08
N TYR A 201 -9.85 5.54 0.14
CA TYR A 201 -9.21 5.52 1.45
C TYR A 201 -8.94 6.93 1.99
N MET A 202 -8.37 7.82 1.17
CA MET A 202 -8.15 9.22 1.55
C MET A 202 -9.45 9.95 1.83
N TYR A 203 -10.49 9.73 1.02
CA TYR A 203 -11.80 10.32 1.26
C TYR A 203 -12.37 9.91 2.62
N LEU A 204 -12.33 8.62 2.96
CA LEU A 204 -12.76 8.12 4.27
C LEU A 204 -11.92 8.70 5.39
N TYR A 205 -10.60 8.77 5.21
CA TYR A 205 -9.66 9.34 6.17
C TYR A 205 -9.86 10.85 6.41
N MET A 206 -10.12 11.63 5.36
CA MET A 206 -10.40 13.06 5.48
C MET A 206 -11.72 13.35 6.20
N ASN A 207 -12.69 12.44 6.09
CA ASN A 207 -13.99 12.57 6.78
C ASN A 207 -14.02 11.93 8.16
N LEU A 208 -12.92 11.30 8.61
CA LEU A 208 -12.89 10.52 9.86
C LEU A 208 -13.18 11.39 11.08
N THR A 209 -12.70 12.65 11.12
CA THR A 209 -12.99 13.60 12.20
C THR A 209 -14.46 14.02 12.21
N ARG A 210 -15.08 14.21 11.03
CA ARG A 210 -16.50 14.51 10.90
C ARG A 210 -17.35 13.34 11.39
N TYR A 211 -16.98 12.12 11.01
CA TYR A 211 -17.62 10.92 11.51
C TYR A 211 -17.40 10.76 13.01
N ALA A 212 -16.20 11.04 13.55
CA ALA A 212 -15.92 11.04 14.98
C ALA A 212 -16.77 12.05 15.77
N ALA A 213 -16.99 13.25 15.23
CA ALA A 213 -17.88 14.24 15.84
C ALA A 213 -19.36 13.78 15.83
N GLN A 214 -19.82 13.18 14.72
CA GLN A 214 -21.15 12.58 14.63
C GLN A 214 -21.32 11.37 15.56
N LEU A 215 -20.23 10.62 15.80
CA LEU A 215 -20.13 9.53 16.77
C LEU A 215 -20.41 10.01 18.19
N ILE A 216 -19.82 11.13 18.60
CA ILE A 216 -20.02 11.69 19.95
C ILE A 216 -21.48 12.12 20.15
N GLN A 217 -22.12 12.65 19.09
CA GLN A 217 -23.52 13.08 19.14
C GLN A 217 -24.55 11.93 19.06
N ASN A 218 -24.22 10.82 18.38
CA ASN A 218 -25.15 9.69 18.11
C ASN A 218 -24.58 8.32 18.53
N GLY A 219 -23.82 8.26 19.64
CA GLY A 219 -23.00 7.09 20.00
C GLY A 219 -23.72 5.74 19.99
N ALA A 220 -24.99 5.69 20.40
CA ALA A 220 -25.78 4.46 20.41
C ALA A 220 -26.13 3.93 19.00
N ALA A 221 -26.55 4.80 18.08
CA ALA A 221 -26.94 4.41 16.72
C ALA A 221 -25.74 3.93 15.90
N ILE A 222 -24.59 4.57 16.09
CA ILE A 222 -23.37 4.23 15.33
C ILE A 222 -22.66 3.03 15.94
N GLY A 223 -22.72 2.83 17.26
CA GLY A 223 -22.27 1.57 17.88
C GLY A 223 -22.97 0.34 17.30
N ALA A 224 -24.29 0.42 17.07
CA ALA A 224 -25.04 -0.64 16.41
C ALA A 224 -24.64 -0.81 14.93
N ALA A 225 -24.36 0.27 14.22
CA ALA A 225 -23.88 0.23 12.84
C ALA A 225 -22.49 -0.42 12.72
N VAL A 226 -21.55 -0.04 13.59
CA VAL A 226 -20.19 -0.64 13.65
C VAL A 226 -20.27 -2.11 14.01
N ARG A 227 -21.11 -2.49 14.99
CA ARG A 227 -21.32 -3.90 15.35
C ARG A 227 -21.85 -4.73 14.19
N ARG A 228 -22.73 -4.18 13.35
CA ARG A 228 -23.30 -4.87 12.17
C ARG A 228 -22.37 -4.90 10.97
N ALA A 229 -21.74 -3.77 10.65
CA ALA A 229 -20.94 -3.61 9.43
C ALA A 229 -19.49 -4.08 9.60
N LEU A 230 -18.95 -3.95 10.81
CA LEU A 230 -17.55 -4.21 11.14
C LEU A 230 -17.40 -5.11 12.39
N PRO A 231 -18.01 -6.32 12.42
CA PRO A 231 -17.96 -7.22 13.57
C PRO A 231 -16.58 -7.50 14.17
N PRO A 232 -15.49 -7.77 13.41
CA PRO A 232 -14.19 -8.06 14.00
C PRO A 232 -13.60 -6.87 14.78
N PHE A 233 -13.83 -5.65 14.30
CA PHE A 233 -13.29 -4.45 14.93
C PHE A 233 -14.09 -4.08 16.17
N TYR A 234 -15.42 -4.25 16.13
CA TYR A 234 -16.26 -4.16 17.33
C TYR A 234 -15.84 -5.19 18.39
N ALA A 235 -15.68 -6.46 18.00
CA ALA A 235 -15.28 -7.53 18.91
C ALA A 235 -13.90 -7.26 19.54
N PHE A 236 -12.94 -6.73 18.77
CA PHE A 236 -11.65 -6.29 19.29
C PHE A 236 -11.79 -5.17 20.33
N GLY A 237 -12.52 -4.11 19.97
CA GLY A 237 -12.70 -2.95 20.83
C GLY A 237 -13.42 -3.29 22.14
N GLU A 238 -14.50 -4.06 22.04
CA GLU A 238 -15.28 -4.54 23.19
C GLU A 238 -14.42 -5.44 24.08
N ALA A 239 -13.79 -6.47 23.52
CA ALA A 239 -12.97 -7.42 24.28
C ALA A 239 -11.81 -6.73 25.01
N ALA A 240 -11.18 -5.74 24.37
CA ALA A 240 -10.04 -5.05 24.94
C ALA A 240 -10.44 -4.01 25.98
N ALA A 241 -11.59 -3.34 25.83
CA ALA A 241 -12.07 -2.36 26.80
C ALA A 241 -12.74 -3.00 28.04
N THR A 242 -13.51 -4.08 27.85
CA THR A 242 -14.29 -4.70 28.95
C THR A 242 -13.69 -6.02 29.45
N GLY A 243 -12.67 -6.56 28.79
CA GLY A 243 -12.08 -7.86 29.14
C GLY A 243 -12.99 -9.06 28.83
N ASN A 244 -14.06 -8.86 28.05
CA ASN A 244 -15.07 -9.88 27.80
C ASN A 244 -14.52 -11.04 26.94
N ALA A 245 -14.44 -12.23 27.54
CA ALA A 245 -13.95 -13.45 26.90
C ALA A 245 -14.80 -13.87 25.67
N TRP A 246 -16.10 -13.60 25.68
CA TRP A 246 -16.96 -13.89 24.54
C TRP A 246 -16.62 -13.01 23.33
N ALA A 247 -16.39 -11.71 23.56
CA ALA A 247 -15.96 -10.80 22.51
C ALA A 247 -14.56 -11.20 21.97
N ALA A 248 -13.66 -11.67 22.83
CA ALA A 248 -12.36 -12.19 22.40
C ALA A 248 -12.51 -13.46 21.54
N ALA A 249 -13.43 -14.37 21.88
CA ALA A 249 -13.74 -15.54 21.06
C ALA A 249 -14.33 -15.16 19.70
N GLN A 250 -15.21 -14.15 19.65
CA GLN A 250 -15.74 -13.60 18.41
C GLN A 250 -14.62 -13.01 17.54
N LEU A 251 -13.66 -12.28 18.12
CA LEU A 251 -12.50 -11.77 17.39
C LEU A 251 -11.71 -12.89 16.73
N VAL A 252 -11.40 -13.96 17.48
CA VAL A 252 -10.72 -15.15 16.95
C VAL A 252 -11.50 -15.75 15.79
N LEU A 253 -12.80 -15.94 15.96
CA LEU A 253 -13.67 -16.50 14.92
C LEU A 253 -13.63 -15.67 13.64
N TRP A 254 -13.83 -14.35 13.75
CA TRP A 254 -13.86 -13.44 12.62
C TRP A 254 -12.52 -13.28 11.91
N CYS A 255 -11.38 -13.45 12.61
CA CYS A 255 -10.06 -13.38 12.01
C CYS A 255 -9.61 -14.72 11.39
N VAL A 256 -9.80 -15.82 12.11
CA VAL A 256 -9.22 -17.13 11.77
C VAL A 256 -10.06 -17.84 10.71
N VAL A 257 -11.40 -17.84 10.83
CA VAL A 257 -12.26 -18.61 9.91
C VAL A 257 -12.16 -18.11 8.47
N PRO A 258 -12.29 -16.80 8.17
CA PRO A 258 -12.15 -16.32 6.80
C PRO A 258 -10.76 -16.56 6.23
N PHE A 259 -9.72 -16.37 7.05
CA PHE A 259 -8.34 -16.64 6.64
C PHE A 259 -8.12 -18.11 6.31
N ALA A 260 -8.57 -19.02 7.17
CA ALA A 260 -8.46 -20.46 6.97
C ALA A 260 -9.18 -20.90 5.68
N LEU A 261 -10.38 -20.36 5.43
CA LEU A 261 -11.16 -20.65 4.22
C LEU A 261 -10.42 -20.20 2.96
N VAL A 262 -9.90 -18.96 2.94
CA VAL A 262 -9.15 -18.44 1.79
C VAL A 262 -7.83 -19.19 1.60
N ALA A 263 -7.09 -19.45 2.67
CA ALA A 263 -5.84 -20.23 2.62
C ALA A 263 -6.10 -21.64 2.07
N TRP A 264 -7.14 -22.32 2.54
CA TRP A 264 -7.55 -23.63 2.04
C TRP A 264 -7.93 -23.59 0.56
N LEU A 265 -8.73 -22.60 0.14
CA LEU A 265 -9.15 -22.43 -1.25
C LEU A 265 -7.94 -22.17 -2.16
N LEU A 266 -7.00 -21.33 -1.72
CA LEU A 266 -5.75 -21.07 -2.44
C LEU A 266 -4.90 -22.33 -2.56
N MET A 267 -4.69 -23.09 -1.48
CA MET A 267 -3.90 -24.33 -1.53
C MET A 267 -4.49 -25.36 -2.50
N ARG A 268 -5.83 -25.45 -2.59
CA ARG A 268 -6.51 -26.38 -3.50
C ARG A 268 -6.51 -25.90 -4.95
N SER A 269 -6.70 -24.60 -5.17
CA SER A 269 -6.76 -24.00 -6.50
C SER A 269 -5.38 -23.71 -7.10
N PHE A 270 -4.31 -23.66 -6.31
CA PHE A 270 -2.97 -23.24 -6.75
C PHE A 270 -2.46 -24.04 -7.94
N ARG A 271 -2.65 -25.37 -7.95
CA ARG A 271 -2.26 -26.19 -9.11
C ARG A 271 -2.93 -25.72 -10.39
N ARG A 272 -4.25 -25.52 -10.37
CA ARG A 272 -5.00 -25.01 -11.54
C ARG A 272 -4.56 -23.60 -11.91
N ILE A 273 -4.39 -22.70 -10.95
CA ILE A 273 -3.99 -21.30 -11.20
C ILE A 273 -2.59 -21.23 -11.81
N ALA A 274 -1.65 -22.01 -11.27
CA ALA A 274 -0.25 -21.99 -11.68
C ALA A 274 0.00 -22.73 -12.99
N THR A 275 -0.79 -23.77 -13.32
CA THR A 275 -0.70 -24.47 -14.61
C THR A 275 -1.61 -23.88 -15.69
N SER A 276 -2.65 -23.12 -15.32
CA SER A 276 -3.46 -22.38 -16.27
C SER A 276 -2.72 -21.14 -16.77
N LYS A 277 -1.65 -21.35 -17.55
CA LYS A 277 -1.29 -20.35 -18.57
C LYS A 277 -2.42 -20.38 -19.60
N ARG A 278 -3.52 -19.66 -19.34
CA ARG A 278 -4.39 -19.23 -20.43
C ARG A 278 -3.51 -18.31 -21.27
N GLY A 279 -2.87 -18.90 -22.28
CA GLY A 279 -1.97 -18.20 -23.18
C GLY A 279 -2.67 -16.92 -23.62
N ALA A 280 -1.93 -15.80 -23.62
CA ALA A 280 -2.43 -14.57 -24.21
C ALA A 280 -3.07 -14.94 -25.55
N ALA A 281 -4.32 -14.55 -25.78
CA ALA A 281 -5.06 -14.88 -26.99
C ALA A 281 -4.11 -14.73 -28.17
N ARG A 282 -3.86 -15.83 -28.90
CA ARG A 282 -2.86 -15.88 -29.98
C ARG A 282 -3.22 -14.75 -30.92
N ILE A 283 -2.47 -13.64 -30.86
CA ILE A 283 -2.75 -12.48 -31.69
C ILE A 283 -2.35 -12.93 -33.09
N VAL A 284 -3.34 -13.33 -33.88
CA VAL A 284 -3.14 -13.58 -35.30
C VAL A 284 -2.60 -12.29 -35.88
N TYR A 285 -1.35 -12.34 -36.32
CA TYR A 285 -0.69 -11.20 -36.93
C TYR A 285 -1.47 -10.84 -38.20
N LYS A 286 -2.29 -9.80 -38.11
CA LYS A 286 -2.85 -9.16 -39.28
C LYS A 286 -1.82 -8.15 -39.75
N ALA A 287 -1.23 -8.40 -40.92
CA ALA A 287 -0.38 -7.43 -41.58
C ALA A 287 -1.13 -6.09 -41.64
N ARG A 288 -0.65 -5.12 -40.89
CA ARG A 288 -1.12 -3.73 -40.94
C ARG A 288 -0.05 -2.94 -41.67
N ALA A 289 -0.46 -1.94 -42.44
CA ALA A 289 0.46 -0.99 -43.03
C ALA A 289 1.40 -0.45 -41.94
N LEU A 290 2.70 -0.62 -42.15
CA LEU A 290 3.73 -0.13 -41.23
C LEU A 290 3.66 1.39 -41.24
N ARG A 291 3.07 1.98 -40.19
CA ARG A 291 3.10 3.43 -40.00
C ARG A 291 4.50 3.81 -39.52
N THR A 292 5.15 4.68 -40.28
CA THR A 292 6.43 5.27 -39.88
C THR A 292 6.16 6.24 -38.73
N SER A 293 6.85 6.04 -37.61
CA SER A 293 6.91 7.01 -36.51
C SER A 293 8.36 7.46 -36.36
N SER A 294 8.59 8.70 -35.96
CA SER A 294 9.94 9.14 -35.60
C SER A 294 10.53 8.23 -34.52
N ALA A 295 11.84 7.98 -34.57
CA ALA A 295 12.53 7.13 -33.59
C ALA A 295 12.28 7.61 -32.14
N TYR A 296 12.29 8.93 -31.95
CA TYR A 296 11.95 9.56 -30.68
C TYR A 296 10.51 9.28 -30.23
N GLY A 297 9.51 9.46 -31.11
CA GLY A 297 8.11 9.19 -30.79
C GLY A 297 7.86 7.71 -30.45
N ALA A 298 8.54 6.80 -31.14
CA ALA A 298 8.49 5.36 -30.84
C ALA A 298 9.05 5.06 -29.45
N LEU A 299 10.18 5.67 -29.07
CA LEU A 299 10.78 5.52 -27.75
C LEU A 299 9.89 6.10 -26.64
N VAL A 300 9.30 7.28 -26.83
CA VAL A 300 8.36 7.87 -25.85
C VAL A 300 7.13 6.96 -25.67
N ARG A 301 6.57 6.45 -26.77
CA ARG A 301 5.42 5.53 -26.72
C ARG A 301 5.76 4.21 -26.04
N LYS A 302 6.98 3.71 -26.23
CA LYS A 302 7.50 2.52 -25.52
C LYS A 302 7.57 2.78 -24.01
N GLU A 303 8.08 3.94 -23.60
CA GLU A 303 8.16 4.32 -22.18
C GLU A 303 6.77 4.48 -21.54
N LEU A 304 5.84 5.16 -22.22
CA LEU A 304 4.43 5.25 -21.79
C LEU A 304 3.78 3.86 -21.68
N GLY A 305 4.00 3.00 -22.69
CA GLY A 305 3.51 1.62 -22.68
C GLY A 305 4.07 0.80 -21.53
N ARG A 306 5.35 0.99 -21.15
CA ARG A 306 5.95 0.34 -19.99
C ARG A 306 5.40 0.87 -18.67
N PHE A 307 5.26 2.18 -18.56
CA PHE A 307 4.73 2.86 -17.38
C PHE A 307 3.33 2.35 -17.05
N PHE A 308 2.38 2.50 -17.99
CA PHE A 308 1.01 1.99 -17.83
C PHE A 308 0.90 0.47 -17.87
N GLY A 309 1.89 -0.20 -18.47
CA GLY A 309 2.00 -1.65 -18.53
C GLY A 309 2.48 -2.31 -17.24
N THR A 310 2.95 -1.55 -16.24
CA THR A 310 3.54 -2.08 -15.01
C THR A 310 2.90 -1.40 -13.78
N PRO A 311 1.94 -2.04 -13.07
CA PRO A 311 1.11 -1.36 -12.07
C PRO A 311 1.90 -0.81 -10.89
N ALA A 312 2.83 -1.62 -10.36
CA ALA A 312 3.70 -1.19 -9.27
C ALA A 312 4.60 -0.01 -9.67
N TYR A 313 5.02 0.07 -10.93
CA TYR A 313 5.82 1.20 -11.42
C TYR A 313 4.95 2.46 -11.61
N ALA A 314 3.77 2.32 -12.22
CA ALA A 314 2.83 3.43 -12.37
C ALA A 314 2.42 4.03 -11.04
N PHE A 315 2.11 3.18 -10.05
CA PHE A 315 1.78 3.62 -8.71
C PHE A 315 3.00 4.23 -8.02
N ASN A 316 4.13 3.54 -7.90
CA ASN A 316 5.26 4.07 -7.13
C ASN A 316 5.87 5.35 -7.71
N SER A 317 5.88 5.54 -9.03
CA SER A 317 6.54 6.68 -9.69
C SER A 317 5.60 7.71 -10.30
N GLY A 318 4.29 7.45 -10.34
CA GLY A 318 3.29 8.39 -10.86
C GLY A 318 2.31 8.91 -9.84
N PHE A 319 2.29 8.33 -8.63
CA PHE A 319 1.28 8.67 -7.64
C PHE A 319 1.36 10.12 -7.16
N GLY A 320 2.56 10.70 -7.07
CA GLY A 320 2.74 12.13 -6.78
C GLY A 320 2.02 13.04 -7.79
N GLY A 321 2.02 12.69 -9.08
CA GLY A 321 1.31 13.44 -10.13
C GLY A 321 -0.21 13.38 -9.96
N VAL A 322 -0.75 12.24 -9.54
CA VAL A 322 -2.18 12.11 -9.21
C VAL A 322 -2.53 12.98 -8.01
N LEU A 323 -1.72 12.94 -6.95
CA LEU A 323 -1.93 13.76 -5.76
C LEU A 323 -1.85 15.26 -6.06
N LEU A 324 -0.99 15.68 -6.98
CA LEU A 324 -0.92 17.08 -7.44
C LEU A 324 -2.24 17.52 -8.09
N LEU A 325 -2.82 16.69 -8.97
CA LEU A 325 -4.12 16.99 -9.58
C LEU A 325 -5.26 17.03 -8.53
N VAL A 326 -5.22 16.14 -7.54
CA VAL A 326 -6.19 16.15 -6.44
C VAL A 326 -6.03 17.40 -5.58
N LEU A 327 -4.79 17.79 -5.27
CA LEU A 327 -4.49 19.01 -4.53
C LEU A 327 -5.00 20.23 -5.29
N ALA A 328 -4.70 20.33 -6.59
CA ALA A 328 -5.17 21.39 -7.49
C ALA A 328 -6.70 21.49 -7.50
N GLY A 329 -7.40 20.36 -7.67
CA GLY A 329 -8.85 20.33 -7.62
C GLY A 329 -9.39 20.74 -6.25
N TYR A 330 -8.79 20.22 -5.17
CA TYR A 330 -9.22 20.54 -3.82
C TYR A 330 -9.04 22.02 -3.49
N THR A 331 -7.90 22.63 -3.82
CA THR A 331 -7.67 24.06 -3.62
C THR A 331 -8.60 24.90 -4.50
N ALA A 332 -8.90 24.48 -5.73
CA ALA A 332 -9.83 25.18 -6.60
C ALA A 332 -11.27 25.23 -6.03
N PHE A 333 -11.76 24.14 -5.42
CA PHE A 333 -13.16 24.07 -4.91
C PHE A 333 -13.31 24.43 -3.43
N LYS A 334 -12.28 24.18 -2.61
CA LYS A 334 -12.32 24.33 -1.14
C LYS A 334 -11.24 25.26 -0.59
N GLY A 335 -10.43 25.89 -1.45
CA GLY A 335 -9.37 26.82 -1.07
C GLY A 335 -9.81 27.91 -0.09
N PRO A 336 -10.89 28.66 -0.37
CA PRO A 336 -11.37 29.72 0.53
C PRO A 336 -11.78 29.19 1.91
N GLY A 337 -12.45 28.03 1.95
CA GLY A 337 -12.83 27.36 3.19
C GLY A 337 -11.63 26.84 3.97
N LEU A 338 -10.61 26.33 3.29
CA LEU A 338 -9.38 25.85 3.92
C LEU A 338 -8.59 27.03 4.53
N ILE A 339 -8.48 28.15 3.82
CA ILE A 339 -7.88 29.39 4.34
C ILE A 339 -8.67 29.91 5.55
N ALA A 340 -10.00 29.90 5.51
CA ALA A 340 -10.84 30.31 6.63
C ALA A 340 -10.68 29.39 7.86
N THR A 341 -10.68 28.07 7.67
CA THR A 341 -10.50 27.10 8.77
C THR A 341 -9.10 27.17 9.39
N LEU A 342 -8.06 27.33 8.57
CA LEU A 342 -6.69 27.51 9.05
C LEU A 342 -6.50 28.87 9.73
N GLY A 343 -7.10 29.92 9.18
CA GLY A 343 -7.10 31.26 9.78
C GLY A 343 -7.81 31.31 11.14
N ALA A 344 -8.89 30.52 11.31
CA ALA A 344 -9.58 30.37 12.58
C ALA A 344 -8.80 29.54 13.61
N ALA A 345 -8.03 28.53 13.17
CA ALA A 345 -7.27 27.66 14.06
C ALA A 345 -5.92 28.23 14.52
N TYR A 346 -5.28 29.09 13.71
CA TYR A 346 -3.90 29.55 13.92
C TYR A 346 -3.70 31.07 13.82
N GLY A 347 -4.74 31.85 13.53
CA GLY A 347 -4.67 33.30 13.38
C GLY A 347 -4.27 33.75 11.96
N VAL A 348 -5.03 34.70 11.40
CA VAL A 348 -4.94 35.12 9.99
C VAL A 348 -3.62 35.85 9.66
N GLY A 349 -3.01 36.52 10.64
CA GLY A 349 -1.84 37.39 10.44
C GLY A 349 -0.49 36.67 10.25
N GLU A 350 -0.24 35.58 10.98
CA GLU A 350 1.04 34.84 10.88
C GLU A 350 1.04 33.76 9.80
N MET A 351 -0.14 33.20 9.47
CA MET A 351 -0.30 32.14 8.46
C MET A 351 -0.31 32.66 7.01
N GLY A 352 -0.70 33.92 6.76
CA GLY A 352 -0.65 34.50 5.41
C GLY A 352 0.74 34.42 4.78
N GLY A 353 1.79 34.56 5.60
CA GLY A 353 3.18 34.39 5.18
C GLY A 353 3.67 32.94 5.09
N MET A 354 3.09 32.00 5.86
CA MET A 354 3.53 30.59 5.92
C MET A 354 2.75 29.66 4.98
N LEU A 355 1.55 30.02 4.53
CA LEU A 355 0.71 29.18 3.68
C LEU A 355 1.34 28.93 2.31
N VAL A 356 1.93 29.96 1.71
CA VAL A 356 2.64 29.85 0.42
C VAL A 356 3.89 28.95 0.53
N PRO A 357 4.80 29.14 1.52
CA PRO A 357 5.88 28.19 1.77
C PRO A 357 5.43 26.75 2.00
N VAL A 358 4.36 26.53 2.79
CA VAL A 358 3.85 25.19 3.08
C VAL A 358 3.29 24.52 1.82
N LEU A 359 2.53 25.24 1.00
CA LEU A 359 2.05 24.74 -0.29
C LEU A 359 3.21 24.45 -1.25
N ALA A 360 4.21 25.33 -1.32
CA ALA A 360 5.40 25.11 -2.14
C ALA A 360 6.17 23.86 -1.72
N VAL A 361 6.35 23.64 -0.41
CA VAL A 361 6.97 22.41 0.12
C VAL A 361 6.13 21.18 -0.20
N MET A 362 4.80 21.26 -0.09
CA MET A 362 3.90 20.16 -0.47
C MET A 362 4.00 19.83 -1.96
N VAL A 363 3.96 20.84 -2.85
CA VAL A 363 4.12 20.63 -4.30
C VAL A 363 5.48 20.04 -4.61
N ALA A 364 6.56 20.57 -4.00
CA ALA A 364 7.91 20.03 -4.18
C ALA A 364 8.02 18.57 -3.70
N PHE A 365 7.39 18.23 -2.57
CA PHE A 365 7.33 16.86 -2.06
C PHE A 365 6.61 15.92 -3.03
N LEU A 366 5.44 16.33 -3.54
CA LEU A 366 4.67 15.52 -4.49
C LEU A 366 5.40 15.36 -5.84
N CYS A 367 6.11 16.40 -6.31
CA CYS A 367 7.00 16.32 -7.46
C CYS A 367 8.16 15.35 -7.21
N ALA A 368 8.77 15.38 -6.01
CA ALA A 368 9.85 14.46 -5.65
C ALA A 368 9.38 12.99 -5.60
N MET A 369 8.11 12.74 -5.28
CA MET A 369 7.49 11.41 -5.41
C MET A 369 7.36 10.94 -6.86
N THR A 370 7.43 11.85 -7.84
CA THR A 370 7.43 11.51 -9.28
C THR A 370 8.84 11.40 -9.84
N CYS A 371 9.40 10.18 -9.79
CA CYS A 371 10.66 9.87 -10.45
C CYS A 371 10.52 8.59 -11.28
N THR A 372 10.31 8.80 -12.59
CA THR A 372 10.12 7.70 -13.55
C THR A 372 11.43 7.24 -14.21
N THR A 373 12.46 8.08 -14.23
CA THR A 373 13.70 7.87 -14.98
C THR A 373 14.56 6.74 -14.41
N ALA A 374 14.85 6.75 -13.11
CA ALA A 374 15.64 5.72 -12.43
C ALA A 374 15.04 4.30 -12.56
N PRO A 375 13.76 4.07 -12.23
CA PRO A 375 13.14 2.76 -12.42
C PRO A 375 13.01 2.36 -13.90
N SER A 376 12.80 3.31 -14.83
CA SER A 376 12.76 2.99 -16.27
C SER A 376 14.09 2.35 -16.75
N ILE A 377 15.23 2.89 -16.34
CA ILE A 377 16.56 2.33 -16.69
C ILE A 377 16.75 0.95 -16.04
N SER A 378 16.35 0.79 -14.77
CA SER A 378 16.46 -0.48 -14.05
C SER A 378 15.62 -1.60 -14.69
N LEU A 379 14.38 -1.28 -15.08
CA LEU A 379 13.49 -2.23 -15.77
C LEU A 379 14.00 -2.62 -17.17
N GLU A 380 14.83 -1.79 -17.79
CA GLU A 380 15.44 -2.07 -19.09
C GLU A 380 16.71 -2.91 -19.05
N GLY A 381 17.32 -3.12 -17.87
CA GLY A 381 18.55 -3.89 -17.70
C GLY A 381 18.68 -5.13 -18.59
N PRO A 382 17.73 -6.09 -18.60
CA PRO A 382 17.82 -7.31 -19.40
C PRO A 382 17.69 -7.09 -20.92
N TYR A 383 17.14 -5.96 -21.35
CA TYR A 383 16.87 -5.64 -22.76
C TYR A 383 17.71 -4.47 -23.28
N LEU A 384 18.67 -4.00 -22.50
CA LEU A 384 19.48 -2.82 -22.84
C LEU A 384 20.26 -3.02 -24.14
N TRP A 385 20.67 -4.26 -24.43
CA TRP A 385 21.37 -4.62 -25.67
C TRP A 385 20.53 -4.33 -26.92
N ILE A 386 19.20 -4.46 -26.86
CA ILE A 386 18.30 -4.16 -27.99
C ILE A 386 18.36 -2.66 -28.32
N LEU A 387 18.37 -1.80 -27.29
CA LEU A 387 18.48 -0.35 -27.48
C LEU A 387 19.86 0.03 -28.04
N LYS A 388 20.92 -0.66 -27.61
CA LYS A 388 22.28 -0.43 -28.11
C LYS A 388 22.49 -0.90 -29.54
N ALA A 389 21.73 -1.90 -29.99
CA ALA A 389 21.80 -2.43 -31.35
C ALA A 389 21.02 -1.57 -32.37
N ASN A 390 20.10 -0.72 -31.91
CA ASN A 390 19.31 0.13 -32.80
C ASN A 390 20.12 1.36 -33.26
N PRO A 391 19.95 1.81 -34.52
CA PRO A 391 20.64 2.98 -35.05
C PRO A 391 19.95 4.27 -34.57
N VAL A 392 19.95 4.50 -33.25
CA VAL A 392 19.33 5.67 -32.61
C VAL A 392 20.37 6.35 -31.70
N PRO A 393 20.50 7.67 -31.73
CA PRO A 393 21.43 8.36 -30.84
C PRO A 393 21.08 8.10 -29.37
N VAL A 394 22.12 7.91 -28.55
CA VAL A 394 21.98 7.65 -27.11
C VAL A 394 21.17 8.75 -26.41
N TRP A 395 21.38 10.00 -26.81
CA TRP A 395 20.64 11.14 -26.28
C TRP A 395 19.14 11.05 -26.52
N THR A 396 18.70 10.53 -27.68
CA THR A 396 17.28 10.34 -27.98
C THR A 396 16.62 9.33 -27.02
N VAL A 397 17.38 8.32 -26.57
CA VAL A 397 16.92 7.35 -25.58
C VAL A 397 16.73 8.02 -24.21
N PHE A 398 17.68 8.85 -23.78
CA PHE A 398 17.56 9.59 -22.52
C PHE A 398 16.44 10.63 -22.57
N TRP A 399 16.33 11.38 -23.66
CA TRP A 399 15.25 12.34 -23.85
C TRP A 399 13.88 11.68 -23.78
N ALA A 400 13.70 10.49 -24.38
CA ALA A 400 12.42 9.79 -24.29
C ALA A 400 12.01 9.46 -22.84
N LYS A 401 12.99 9.13 -21.98
CA LYS A 401 12.77 8.87 -20.55
C LYS A 401 12.49 10.14 -19.75
N ILE A 402 13.23 11.22 -20.03
CA ILE A 402 13.00 12.54 -19.42
C ILE A 402 11.60 13.02 -19.77
N THR A 403 11.19 12.90 -21.02
CA THR A 403 9.87 13.31 -21.50
C THR A 403 8.75 12.55 -20.83
N LEU A 404 8.91 11.24 -20.58
CA LEU A 404 7.95 10.50 -19.76
C LEU A 404 7.83 11.12 -18.35
N ASN A 405 8.96 11.48 -17.73
CA ASN A 405 8.96 12.11 -16.42
C ASN A 405 8.30 13.49 -16.41
N LEU A 406 8.53 14.29 -17.45
CA LEU A 406 7.89 15.59 -17.61
C LEU A 406 6.38 15.45 -17.80
N ILE A 407 5.93 14.50 -18.61
CA ILE A 407 4.49 14.25 -18.82
C ILE A 407 3.81 13.86 -17.49
N ILE A 408 4.45 13.01 -16.68
CA ILE A 408 3.84 12.46 -15.45
C ILE A 408 3.99 13.39 -14.25
N GLY A 409 5.09 14.13 -14.14
CA GLY A 409 5.39 15.00 -13.02
C GLY A 409 5.10 16.48 -13.29
N LEU A 410 5.67 17.02 -14.37
CA LEU A 410 5.60 18.46 -14.65
C LEU A 410 4.19 18.91 -15.05
N VAL A 411 3.48 18.16 -15.88
CA VAL A 411 2.12 18.57 -16.31
C VAL A 411 1.16 18.69 -15.12
N PRO A 412 1.07 17.70 -14.20
CA PRO A 412 0.29 17.88 -12.97
C PRO A 412 0.77 19.02 -12.07
N ALA A 413 2.09 19.25 -11.97
CA ALA A 413 2.64 20.32 -11.16
C ALA A 413 2.23 21.70 -11.68
N LEU A 414 2.24 21.90 -13.01
CA LEU A 414 1.78 23.13 -13.65
C LEU A 414 0.28 23.38 -13.50
N VAL A 415 -0.51 22.32 -13.33
CA VAL A 415 -1.95 22.45 -13.04
C VAL A 415 -2.21 22.78 -11.57
N ALA A 416 -1.27 22.43 -10.67
CA ALA A 416 -1.40 22.61 -9.22
C ALA A 416 -0.84 23.94 -8.70
N LEU A 417 0.08 24.56 -9.44
CA LEU A 417 0.56 25.93 -9.26
C LEU A 417 -0.44 26.92 -9.85
#